data_AF-A0A2A6FLL9-F1
#
_entry.id   AF-A0A2A6FLL9-F1
#
_cell.length_a   1.000
_cell.length_b   1.000
_cell.length_c   1.000
_cell.angle_alpha   90.00
_cell.angle_beta   90.00
_cell.angle_gamma   90.00
#
_symmetry.space_group_name_H-M   'P 1'
#
loop_
_entity.id
_entity.type
_entity.pdbx_description
1 polymer ?
#
loop_
_entity_poly.entity_id
_entity_poly.type
_entity_poly.pdbx_seq_one_letter_code
_entity_poly.pdbx_strand_id
1 'polypeptide(L)' 'MTDHTADTVKTEPGILGIAGVPVRIQGLSKSYARLPVLKSINLTIRPGEFLT' A
#
# COMPACT_ATOMS: atom_id res chain seq x y z
N MET A 1 22.16 -9.18 28.82
CA MET A 1 20.76 -9.56 28.54
C MET A 1 20.20 -8.40 27.72
N THR A 2 20.22 -8.51 26.40
CA THR A 2 19.73 -7.48 25.47
C THR A 2 18.42 -7.97 24.92
N ASP A 3 17.32 -7.38 25.39
CA ASP A 3 15.98 -7.65 24.86
C ASP A 3 15.89 -7.11 23.44
N HIS A 4 15.84 -8.03 22.48
CA HIS A 4 15.36 -7.74 21.14
C HIS A 4 13.84 -7.63 21.22
N THR A 5 13.34 -6.42 21.46
CA THR A 5 11.91 -6.12 21.27
C THR A 5 11.62 -6.25 19.78
N ALA A 6 11.14 -7.43 19.39
CA ALA A 6 10.59 -7.64 18.06
C ALA A 6 9.32 -6.78 17.97
N ASP A 7 9.45 -5.61 17.34
CA ASP A 7 8.32 -4.80 16.91
C ASP A 7 7.43 -5.69 16.04
N THR A 8 6.38 -6.20 16.65
CA THR A 8 5.40 -7.04 15.99
C THR A 8 4.54 -6.09 15.17
N VAL A 9 4.98 -5.82 13.95
CA VAL A 9 4.20 -5.06 12.96
C VAL A 9 2.92 -5.87 12.70
N LYS A 10 1.83 -5.49 13.38
CA LYS A 10 0.50 -5.96 13.04
C LYS A 10 0.18 -5.43 11.65
N THR A 11 0.41 -6.25 10.63
CA THR A 11 -0.05 -5.99 9.28
C THR A 11 -1.58 -6.00 9.31
N GLU A 12 -2.19 -4.82 9.35
CA GLU A 12 -3.64 -4.71 9.24
C GLU A 12 -4.09 -5.23 7.87
N PRO A 13 -5.13 -6.08 7.81
CA PRO A 13 -5.64 -6.61 6.56
C PRO A 13 -6.27 -5.46 5.75
N GLY A 14 -5.51 -4.94 4.79
CA GLY A 14 -5.93 -3.82 3.95
C GLY A 14 -4.81 -2.85 3.57
N ILE A 15 -3.69 -2.85 4.31
CA ILE A 15 -2.54 -2.01 3.98
C ILE A 15 -1.68 -2.74 2.94
N LEU A 16 -1.80 -2.31 1.68
CA LEU A 16 -0.85 -2.67 0.62
C LEU A 16 0.44 -1.87 0.84
N GLY A 17 1.38 -2.40 1.61
CA GLY A 17 2.67 -1.76 1.79
C GLY A 17 3.59 -2.49 2.76
N ILE A 18 4.89 -2.25 2.62
CA ILE A 18 5.91 -2.62 3.63
C ILE A 18 6.06 -1.40 4.56
N ALA A 19 6.03 -1.62 5.87
CA ALA A 19 6.20 -0.53 6.84
C ALA A 19 7.46 0.29 6.55
N GLY A 20 7.33 1.61 6.52
CA GLY A 20 8.44 2.53 6.22
C GLY A 20 8.79 2.70 4.74
N VAL A 21 8.16 1.95 3.82
CA VAL A 21 8.46 2.00 2.38
C VAL A 21 7.37 2.80 1.65
N PRO A 22 7.73 3.80 0.82
CA PRO A 22 6.75 4.53 0.02
C PRO A 22 6.11 3.60 -1.04
N VAL A 23 4.80 3.71 -1.22
CA VAL A 23 4.07 2.98 -2.26
C VAL A 23 3.87 3.90 -3.47
N ARG A 24 4.28 3.44 -4.65
CA ARG A 24 4.11 4.17 -5.91
C ARG A 24 3.35 3.30 -6.90
N ILE A 25 2.16 3.76 -7.29
CA ILE A 25 1.34 3.16 -8.33
C ILE A 25 1.36 4.12 -9.52
N GLN A 26 1.72 3.62 -10.70
CA GLN A 26 1.76 4.42 -11.92
C GLN A 26 0.98 3.71 -13.03
N GLY A 27 0.07 4.45 -13.69
CA GLY A 27 -0.70 3.94 -14.82
C GLY A 27 -1.62 2.76 -14.51
N LEU A 28 -2.00 2.53 -13.24
CA LEU A 28 -2.83 1.38 -12.87
C LEU A 28 -4.18 1.45 -13.59
N SER A 29 -4.42 0.41 -14.38
CA SER A 29 -5.65 0.24 -15.13
C SER A 29 -6.22 -1.14 -14.85
N LYS A 30 -7.52 -1.22 -14.67
CA LYS A 30 -8.23 -2.47 -14.37
C LYS A 30 -9.58 -2.44 -15.05
N SER A 31 -9.89 -3.52 -15.75
CA SER A 31 -11.19 -3.73 -16.37
C SER A 31 -11.71 -5.11 -15.99
N TYR A 32 -13.03 -5.23 -15.87
CA TYR A 32 -13.72 -6.51 -15.80
C TYR A 32 -14.58 -6.66 -17.04
N ALA A 33 -14.23 -7.64 -17.88
CA ALA A 33 -14.74 -7.73 -19.25
C ALA A 33 -14.58 -6.40 -20.00
N ARG A 34 -15.69 -5.82 -20.47
CA ARG A 34 -15.70 -4.54 -21.20
C ARG A 34 -15.90 -3.32 -20.30
N LEU A 35 -15.99 -3.50 -18.98
CA LEU A 35 -16.19 -2.41 -18.03
C LEU A 35 -14.84 -1.96 -17.44
N PRO A 36 -14.33 -0.78 -17.80
CA PRO A 36 -13.16 -0.21 -17.14
C PRO A 36 -13.53 0.28 -15.73
N VAL A 37 -12.79 -0.19 -14.73
CA VAL A 37 -12.98 0.15 -13.30
C VAL A 37 -11.89 1.09 -12.81
N LEU A 38 -10.64 0.90 -13.25
CA LEU A 38 -9.54 1.83 -13.01
C LEU A 38 -8.96 2.26 -14.36
N LYS A 39 -8.73 3.55 -14.55
CA LYS A 39 -8.17 4.11 -15.77
C LYS A 39 -6.98 5.00 -15.45
N SER A 40 -5.78 4.50 -15.75
CA SER A 40 -4.51 5.24 -15.62
C SER A 40 -4.31 5.91 -14.25
N ILE A 41 -4.58 5.17 -13.17
CA ILE A 41 -4.45 5.68 -11.80
C ILE A 41 -2.97 5.84 -11.44
N ASN A 42 -2.62 7.03 -10.96
CA ASN A 42 -1.31 7.37 -10.42
C ASN A 42 -1.48 7.75 -8.94
N LEU A 43 -0.81 7.03 -8.04
CA LEU A 43 -0.89 7.24 -6.60
C LEU A 43 0.50 7.16 -5.99
N THR A 44 0.81 8.06 -5.08
CA THR A 44 2.01 8.00 -4.24
C THR A 44 1.58 8.10 -2.78
N ILE A 45 1.93 7.10 -1.99
CA ILE A 45 1.68 7.05 -0.54
C ILE A 45 3.03 7.12 0.15
N ARG A 46 3.23 8.13 1.00
CA ARG A 46 4.47 8.30 1.77
C ARG A 46 4.50 7.36 2.97
N PRO A 47 5.69 7.07 3.54
CA PRO A 47 5.79 6.30 4.77
C PRO A 47 4.98 6.94 5.91
N GLY A 48 4.10 6.16 6.53
CA GLY A 48 3.24 6.62 7.64
C GLY A 48 2.02 7.43 7.21
N GLU A 49 1.81 7.67 5.91
CA GLU A 49 0.62 8.33 5.39
C GLU A 49 -0.56 7.34 5.32
N PHE A 50 -1.72 7.77 5.83
CA PHE A 50 -2.96 6.99 5.78
C PHE A 50 -3.96 7.70 4.88
N LEU A 51 -4.48 6.98 3.87
CA LEU A 51 -5.46 7.49 2.93
C LEU A 51 -6.83 6.86 3.23
N THR A 52 -7.83 7.69 3.46
CA THR A 52 -9.24 7.31 3.72
C THR A 52 -10.15 7.74 2.59
#